data_AF-S7MMN3-F1
#
_entry.id   AF-S7MMN3-F1
#
_cell.length_a   1.000
_cell.length_b   1.000
_cell.length_c   1.000
_cell.angle_alpha   90.00
_cell.angle_beta   90.00
_cell.angle_gamma   90.00
#
_symmetry.space_group_name_H-M   'P 1'
#
loop_
_entity.id
_entity.type
_entity.pdbx_description
1 polymer ?
#
loop_
_entity_poly.entity_id
_entity_poly.type
_entity_poly.pdbx_seq_one_letter_code
_entity_poly.pdbx_strand_id
1 'polypeptide(L)'
;MAEDAIDGQQLGHLIVTPGGCGEQNMIHMTPTVIAVHYLDHSEQWEKLGIGKRQEAVDLIKKGYTTQLTYRQPNKAFAAYQSRKSSTWPTAYVVKVFSLATNLIAIDSEVICGAVKWLILEKQRPDGVFQEDSPVGQLQMTGGLNDAEEKDVSLTAFVLIALQEAKDICEGQINSLGGSINKAGDFIQAHYMNLKRPYAVAIAGYALAQLGKLEGPLLNTFLNAATDKNRWEEPGQRLYTIEATSYALLALLLLKDFDSIPPVVRWLNEQRYYGDHVLKSQVQGYLGDHDATMSILDISMMTGFAPDTADLKQLASGTDTYISKFELENKPSSNKNTLIIYLDDISHDQEDCISFKVHQFFNVGLIQPGAVKVYSYYNLGEQPTSGLRSEGPKVL
;
A
#
# COMPACT_ATOMS: atom_id res chain seq x y z
N MET A 1 -26.27 11.35 -4.85
CA MET A 1 -25.56 11.92 -3.69
C MET A 1 -24.51 10.90 -3.27
N ALA A 2 -23.31 11.01 -3.84
CA ALA A 2 -22.16 10.15 -3.53
C ALA A 2 -21.29 10.74 -2.39
N GLU A 3 -21.70 11.89 -1.86
CA GLU A 3 -20.96 12.73 -0.90
C GLU A 3 -20.68 12.04 0.46
N ASP A 4 -21.39 10.95 0.79
CA ASP A 4 -21.30 10.28 2.10
C ASP A 4 -20.90 8.79 2.05
N ALA A 5 -20.47 8.25 0.90
CA ALA A 5 -20.08 6.83 0.82
C ALA A 5 -18.79 6.51 1.61
N ILE A 6 -17.85 7.47 1.64
CA ILE A 6 -16.64 7.44 2.45
C ILE A 6 -16.40 8.86 2.98
N ASP A 7 -16.29 8.98 4.30
CA ASP A 7 -15.96 10.25 4.95
C ASP A 7 -14.52 10.66 4.66
N GLY A 8 -14.33 11.82 4.03
CA GLY A 8 -13.02 12.38 3.72
C GLY A 8 -12.09 12.52 4.93
N GLN A 9 -12.60 12.76 6.14
CA GLN A 9 -11.75 12.83 7.34
C GLN A 9 -11.02 11.52 7.62
N GLN A 10 -11.66 10.40 7.32
CA GLN A 10 -11.06 9.07 7.47
C GLN A 10 -10.02 8.79 6.39
N LEU A 11 -9.92 9.58 5.33
CA LEU A 11 -8.93 9.39 4.26
C LEU A 11 -7.62 10.15 4.51
N GLY A 12 -7.57 11.05 5.50
CA GLY A 12 -6.38 11.85 5.80
C GLY A 12 -5.13 11.00 6.09
N HIS A 13 -5.30 9.84 6.74
CA HIS A 13 -4.20 8.93 7.06
C HIS A 13 -3.60 8.21 5.83
N LEU A 14 -4.28 8.24 4.67
CA LEU A 14 -3.76 7.70 3.40
C LEU A 14 -2.83 8.68 2.69
N ILE A 15 -2.80 9.94 3.12
CA ILE A 15 -1.88 10.97 2.62
C ILE A 15 -0.57 10.82 3.38
N VAL A 16 0.32 9.98 2.86
CA VAL A 16 1.59 9.61 3.50
C VAL A 16 2.77 10.07 2.66
N THR A 17 3.87 10.39 3.34
CA THR A 17 5.12 10.71 2.65
C THR A 17 5.71 9.45 2.01
N PRO A 18 5.91 9.42 0.68
CA PRO A 18 6.51 8.27 0.03
C PRO A 18 8.03 8.21 0.27
N GLY A 19 8.58 6.99 0.25
CA GLY A 19 10.00 6.72 0.46
C GLY A 19 10.34 5.23 0.46
N GLY A 20 11.58 4.90 0.81
CA GLY A 20 12.08 3.52 0.78
C GLY A 20 12.55 3.08 -0.61
N CYS A 21 12.54 1.77 -0.86
CA CYS A 21 12.88 1.18 -2.16
C CYS A 21 11.82 1.50 -3.23
N GLY A 22 12.08 1.20 -4.50
CA GLY A 22 11.16 1.53 -5.60
C GLY A 22 9.77 0.90 -5.46
N GLU A 23 9.67 -0.23 -4.77
CA GLU A 23 8.39 -0.87 -4.43
C GLU A 23 7.69 -0.11 -3.29
N GLN A 24 8.37 0.14 -2.17
CA GLN A 24 7.84 0.87 -1.00
C GLN A 24 7.41 2.30 -1.34
N ASN A 25 8.17 2.98 -2.20
CA ASN A 25 7.83 4.33 -2.62
C ASN A 25 6.45 4.36 -3.31
N MET A 26 6.17 3.37 -4.17
CA MET A 26 4.86 3.23 -4.82
C MET A 26 3.76 2.79 -3.86
N ILE A 27 4.07 1.95 -2.86
CA ILE A 27 3.13 1.56 -1.80
C ILE A 27 2.59 2.81 -1.07
N HIS A 28 3.44 3.79 -0.79
CA HIS A 28 3.02 5.02 -0.10
C HIS A 28 2.46 6.09 -1.04
N MET A 29 2.92 6.15 -2.29
CA MET A 29 2.42 7.11 -3.27
C MET A 29 0.99 6.79 -3.74
N THR A 30 0.68 5.50 -3.94
CA THR A 30 -0.59 5.07 -4.55
C THR A 30 -1.83 5.45 -3.73
N PRO A 31 -1.87 5.22 -2.39
CA PRO A 31 -2.99 5.66 -1.56
C PRO A 31 -3.21 7.16 -1.63
N THR A 32 -2.13 7.95 -1.65
CA THR A 32 -2.20 9.41 -1.78
C THR A 32 -2.82 9.80 -3.13
N VAL A 33 -2.37 9.21 -4.25
CA VAL A 33 -2.92 9.47 -5.60
C VAL A 33 -4.41 9.15 -5.65
N ILE A 34 -4.82 7.99 -5.15
CA ILE A 34 -6.22 7.55 -5.17
C ILE A 34 -7.08 8.42 -4.24
N ALA A 35 -6.57 8.78 -3.05
CA ALA A 35 -7.28 9.65 -2.11
C ALA A 35 -7.52 11.04 -2.71
N VAL A 36 -6.53 11.62 -3.41
CA VAL A 36 -6.70 12.91 -4.11
C VAL A 36 -7.77 12.79 -5.19
N HIS A 37 -7.73 11.73 -6.01
CA HIS A 37 -8.77 11.49 -7.02
C HIS A 37 -10.16 11.39 -6.40
N TYR A 38 -10.32 10.62 -5.33
CA TYR A 38 -11.61 10.49 -4.65
C TYR A 38 -12.10 11.82 -4.10
N LEU A 39 -11.25 12.55 -3.37
CA LEU A 39 -11.62 13.84 -2.76
C LEU A 39 -11.91 14.93 -3.80
N ASP A 40 -11.22 14.91 -4.94
CA ASP A 40 -11.50 15.78 -6.09
C ASP A 40 -12.88 15.49 -6.68
N HIS A 41 -13.25 14.21 -6.87
CA HIS A 41 -14.54 13.83 -7.45
C HIS A 41 -15.71 13.92 -6.48
N SER A 42 -15.48 13.76 -5.18
CA SER A 42 -16.52 13.87 -4.14
C SER A 42 -16.63 15.27 -3.53
N GLU A 43 -15.77 16.21 -3.93
CA GLU A 43 -15.71 17.59 -3.43
C GLU A 43 -15.57 17.68 -1.88
N GLN A 44 -14.85 16.74 -1.25
CA GLN A 44 -14.77 16.61 0.22
C GLN A 44 -13.55 17.28 0.87
N TRP A 45 -12.80 18.10 0.12
CA TRP A 45 -11.57 18.74 0.62
C TRP A 45 -11.79 19.67 1.82
N GLU A 46 -12.95 20.32 1.89
CA GLU A 46 -13.29 21.22 3.01
C GLU A 46 -13.27 20.49 4.35
N LYS A 47 -13.59 19.19 4.38
CA LYS A 47 -13.59 18.36 5.59
C LYS A 47 -12.19 18.11 6.15
N LEU A 48 -11.14 18.16 5.32
CA LEU A 48 -9.74 17.91 5.72
C LEU A 48 -8.99 19.20 6.06
N GLY A 49 -9.47 20.35 5.59
CA GLY A 49 -8.89 21.66 5.84
C GLY A 49 -8.18 22.27 4.64
N ILE A 50 -8.08 23.61 4.67
CA ILE A 50 -7.51 24.42 3.59
C ILE A 50 -6.04 24.06 3.39
N GLY A 51 -5.62 23.87 2.14
CA GLY A 51 -4.22 23.60 1.77
C GLY A 51 -3.83 22.12 1.76
N LYS A 52 -4.65 21.21 2.32
CA LYS A 52 -4.37 19.76 2.31
C LYS A 52 -4.24 19.15 0.92
N ARG A 53 -5.01 19.67 -0.04
CA ARG A 53 -4.88 19.27 -1.44
C ARG A 53 -3.50 19.58 -2.00
N GLN A 54 -2.98 20.78 -1.74
CA GLN A 54 -1.67 21.20 -2.21
C GLN A 54 -0.55 20.35 -1.58
N GLU A 55 -0.65 20.10 -0.27
CA GLU A 55 0.25 19.19 0.45
C GLU A 55 0.29 17.79 -0.19
N ALA A 56 -0.89 17.19 -0.44
CA ALA A 56 -0.99 15.88 -1.07
C ALA A 56 -0.39 15.85 -2.49
N VAL A 57 -0.65 16.89 -3.30
CA VAL A 57 -0.05 17.02 -4.64
C VAL A 57 1.48 17.13 -4.57
N ASP A 58 2.02 17.86 -3.59
CA ASP A 58 3.48 17.98 -3.43
C ASP A 58 4.12 16.68 -2.94
N LEU A 59 3.42 15.89 -2.11
CA LEU A 59 3.82 14.53 -1.76
C LEU A 59 3.84 13.60 -2.99
N ILE A 60 2.84 13.72 -3.88
CA ILE A 60 2.80 12.96 -5.14
C ILE A 60 3.99 13.34 -6.03
N LYS A 61 4.33 14.64 -6.16
CA LYS A 61 5.52 15.09 -6.90
C LYS A 61 6.82 14.56 -6.31
N LYS A 62 6.92 14.54 -4.97
CA LYS A 62 8.07 13.96 -4.26
C LYS A 62 8.19 12.47 -4.56
N GLY A 63 7.08 11.72 -4.45
CA GLY A 63 7.02 10.29 -4.77
C GLY A 63 7.43 9.99 -6.21
N TYR A 64 6.95 10.79 -7.17
CA TYR A 64 7.36 10.71 -8.56
C TYR A 64 8.87 10.91 -8.74
N THR A 65 9.42 11.98 -8.18
CA THR A 65 10.87 12.29 -8.25
C THR A 65 11.71 11.17 -7.65
N THR A 66 11.31 10.64 -6.48
CA THR A 66 11.97 9.49 -5.85
C THR A 66 11.86 8.24 -6.71
N GLN A 67 10.71 7.97 -7.34
CA GLN A 67 10.52 6.79 -8.17
C GLN A 67 11.41 6.80 -9.41
N LEU A 68 11.67 7.97 -10.00
CA LEU A 68 12.57 8.11 -11.15
C LEU A 68 14.00 7.65 -10.83
N THR A 69 14.43 7.68 -9.57
CA THR A 69 15.74 7.13 -9.17
C THR A 69 15.84 5.62 -9.37
N TYR A 70 14.71 4.90 -9.44
CA TYR A 70 14.65 3.46 -9.68
C TYR A 70 14.37 3.10 -11.15
N ARG A 71 14.33 4.11 -12.02
CA ARG A 71 14.20 3.93 -13.47
C ARG A 71 15.54 3.49 -14.05
N GLN A 72 15.51 2.40 -14.82
CA GLN A 72 16.68 1.80 -15.45
C GLN A 72 16.93 2.38 -16.86
N PRO A 73 18.15 2.23 -17.43
CA PRO A 73 18.47 2.72 -18.78
C PRO A 73 17.59 2.16 -19.89
N ASN A 74 17.06 0.93 -19.71
CA ASN A 74 16.09 0.30 -20.61
C ASN A 74 14.65 0.83 -20.44
N LYS A 75 14.47 1.92 -19.66
CA LYS A 75 13.22 2.61 -19.36
C LYS A 75 12.24 1.84 -18.46
N ALA A 76 12.62 0.67 -17.97
CA ALA A 76 11.85 -0.12 -17.01
C ALA A 76 12.19 0.23 -15.55
N PHE A 77 11.49 -0.40 -14.60
CA PHE A 77 11.69 -0.18 -13.17
C PHE A 77 12.15 -1.46 -12.46
N ALA A 78 12.85 -1.28 -11.34
CA ALA A 78 13.26 -2.34 -10.44
C ALA A 78 13.03 -1.89 -8.98
N ALA A 79 12.89 -2.86 -8.07
CA ALA A 79 12.78 -2.57 -6.63
C ALA A 79 14.01 -1.82 -6.09
N TYR A 80 15.19 -2.12 -6.65
CA TYR A 80 16.46 -1.48 -6.33
C TYR A 80 17.25 -1.27 -7.62
N GLN A 81 18.10 -0.24 -7.68
CA GLN A 81 18.96 0.02 -8.85
C GLN A 81 19.90 -1.16 -9.17
N SER A 82 20.34 -1.89 -8.16
CA SER A 82 21.24 -3.06 -8.30
C SER A 82 20.55 -4.32 -8.82
N ARG A 83 19.20 -4.34 -8.87
CA ARG A 83 18.43 -5.48 -9.38
C ARG A 83 18.08 -5.29 -10.85
N LYS A 84 17.90 -6.42 -11.54
CA LYS A 84 17.36 -6.44 -12.89
C LYS A 84 15.93 -5.86 -12.90
N SER A 85 15.58 -5.23 -14.01
CA SER A 85 14.21 -4.74 -14.26
C SER A 85 13.21 -5.88 -14.18
N SER A 86 12.07 -5.61 -13.56
CA SER A 86 11.01 -6.59 -13.33
C SER A 86 9.71 -6.14 -13.98
N THR A 87 8.95 -7.09 -14.51
CA THR A 87 7.73 -6.84 -15.29
C THR A 87 6.64 -6.26 -14.41
N TRP A 88 6.41 -6.86 -13.24
CA TRP A 88 5.34 -6.47 -12.34
C TRP A 88 5.52 -5.03 -11.78
N PRO A 89 6.67 -4.62 -11.21
CA PRO A 89 6.88 -3.25 -10.75
C PRO A 89 6.80 -2.22 -11.88
N THR A 90 7.27 -2.60 -13.08
CA THR A 90 7.19 -1.70 -14.24
C THR A 90 5.75 -1.45 -14.64
N ALA A 91 4.91 -2.49 -14.73
CA ALA A 91 3.49 -2.34 -15.01
C ALA A 91 2.75 -1.58 -13.91
N TYR A 92 3.10 -1.81 -12.64
CA TYR A 92 2.51 -1.08 -11.51
C TYR A 92 2.81 0.42 -11.57
N VAL A 93 4.07 0.78 -11.87
CA VAL A 93 4.47 2.18 -12.06
C VAL A 93 3.72 2.81 -13.23
N VAL A 94 3.59 2.11 -14.38
CA VAL A 94 2.81 2.58 -15.53
C VAL A 94 1.37 2.88 -15.12
N LYS A 95 0.71 1.97 -14.40
CA LYS A 95 -0.67 2.15 -13.92
C LYS A 95 -0.82 3.41 -13.05
N VAL A 96 0.00 3.53 -12.01
CA VAL A 96 -0.12 4.64 -11.04
C VAL A 96 0.31 5.97 -11.65
N PHE A 97 1.33 5.99 -12.50
CA PHE A 97 1.75 7.21 -13.20
C PHE A 97 0.70 7.67 -14.20
N SER A 98 0.07 6.74 -14.92
CA SER A 98 -1.03 7.09 -15.83
C SER A 98 -2.17 7.76 -15.06
N LEU A 99 -2.55 7.19 -13.91
CA LEU A 99 -3.55 7.80 -13.02
C LEU A 99 -3.12 9.18 -12.47
N ALA A 100 -1.84 9.34 -12.14
CA ALA A 100 -1.31 10.58 -11.57
C ALA A 100 -1.11 11.71 -12.60
N THR A 101 -1.17 11.45 -13.92
CA THR A 101 -1.04 12.48 -14.96
C THR A 101 -2.10 13.58 -14.87
N ASN A 102 -3.28 13.26 -14.34
CA ASN A 102 -4.35 14.23 -14.09
C ASN A 102 -4.09 15.15 -12.89
N LEU A 103 -3.09 14.83 -12.06
CA LEU A 103 -2.77 15.54 -10.82
C LEU A 103 -1.44 16.29 -10.88
N ILE A 104 -0.43 15.71 -11.55
CA ILE A 104 0.92 16.25 -11.67
C ILE A 104 1.44 16.13 -13.11
N ALA A 105 2.38 17.00 -13.48
CA ALA A 105 3.08 16.90 -14.75
C ALA A 105 4.04 15.70 -14.74
N ILE A 106 3.73 14.68 -15.54
CA ILE A 106 4.57 13.49 -15.74
C ILE A 106 5.05 13.48 -17.18
N ASP A 107 6.33 13.19 -17.37
CA ASP A 107 6.90 13.07 -18.72
C ASP A 107 6.34 11.82 -19.42
N SER A 108 5.70 12.02 -20.56
CA SER A 108 5.15 10.93 -21.40
C SER A 108 6.21 9.88 -21.76
N GLU A 109 7.49 10.25 -21.89
CA GLU A 109 8.57 9.30 -22.20
C GLU A 109 8.81 8.32 -21.05
N VAL A 110 8.52 8.72 -19.82
CA VAL A 110 8.64 7.84 -18.64
C VAL A 110 7.60 6.72 -18.72
N ILE A 111 6.35 7.06 -19.05
CA ILE A 111 5.25 6.11 -19.16
C ILE A 111 5.40 5.29 -20.44
N CYS A 112 5.51 5.93 -21.60
CA CYS A 112 5.51 5.26 -22.89
C CYS A 112 6.81 4.49 -23.15
N GLY A 113 7.95 4.93 -22.59
CA GLY A 113 9.18 4.15 -22.60
C GLY A 113 9.03 2.82 -21.85
N ALA A 114 8.39 2.84 -20.67
CA ALA A 114 8.12 1.63 -19.89
C ALA A 114 7.08 0.72 -20.57
N VAL A 115 6.01 1.29 -21.15
CA VAL A 115 5.02 0.55 -21.95
C VAL A 115 5.69 -0.14 -23.14
N LYS A 116 6.53 0.58 -23.89
CA LYS A 116 7.26 0.01 -25.03
C LYS A 116 8.16 -1.15 -24.59
N TRP A 117 8.86 -1.02 -23.47
CA TRP A 117 9.68 -2.10 -22.92
C TRP A 117 8.84 -3.32 -22.53
N LEU A 118 7.69 -3.15 -21.87
CA LEU A 118 6.79 -4.26 -21.53
C LEU A 118 6.36 -5.02 -22.78
N ILE A 119 5.94 -4.30 -23.83
CA ILE A 119 5.45 -4.91 -25.08
C ILE A 119 6.57 -5.66 -25.81
N LEU A 120 7.75 -5.05 -25.96
CA LEU A 120 8.81 -5.60 -26.80
C LEU A 120 9.62 -6.69 -26.08
N GLU A 121 9.87 -6.53 -24.79
CA GLU A 121 10.79 -7.40 -24.05
C GLU A 121 10.06 -8.44 -23.20
N LYS A 122 8.79 -8.19 -22.81
CA LYS A 122 8.06 -9.03 -21.85
C LYS A 122 6.81 -9.69 -22.39
N GLN A 123 6.28 -9.26 -23.54
CA GLN A 123 5.15 -9.92 -24.16
C GLN A 123 5.63 -10.99 -25.14
N ARG A 124 5.14 -12.21 -24.96
CA ARG A 124 5.32 -13.31 -25.91
C ARG A 124 4.40 -13.17 -27.13
N PRO A 125 4.68 -13.90 -28.23
CA PRO A 125 3.83 -13.89 -29.42
C PRO A 125 2.37 -14.32 -29.18
N ASP A 126 2.14 -15.17 -28.18
CA ASP A 126 0.83 -15.67 -27.74
C ASP A 126 0.06 -14.69 -26.83
N GLY A 127 0.64 -13.52 -26.51
CA GLY A 127 -0.01 -12.47 -25.73
C GLY A 127 0.33 -12.47 -24.23
N VAL A 128 0.99 -13.52 -23.73
CA VAL A 128 1.38 -13.67 -22.33
C VAL A 128 2.48 -12.69 -21.96
N PHE A 129 2.39 -12.07 -20.78
CA PHE A 129 3.50 -11.33 -20.18
C PHE A 129 4.29 -12.20 -19.21
N GLN A 130 5.62 -12.18 -19.33
CA GLN A 130 6.52 -12.98 -18.49
C GLN A 130 7.22 -12.14 -17.41
N GLU A 131 7.48 -12.74 -16.26
CA GLU A 131 8.31 -12.16 -15.19
C GLU A 131 9.65 -12.90 -15.11
N ASP A 132 10.73 -12.21 -15.44
CA ASP A 132 12.09 -12.77 -15.50
C ASP A 132 12.90 -12.54 -14.22
N SER A 133 12.38 -11.74 -13.28
CA SER A 133 13.07 -11.42 -12.02
C SER A 133 12.19 -11.75 -10.80
N PRO A 134 12.74 -12.34 -9.73
CA PRO A 134 12.00 -12.54 -8.49
C PRO A 134 11.55 -11.18 -7.94
N VAL A 135 10.24 -10.98 -7.84
CA VAL A 135 9.67 -9.81 -7.17
C VAL A 135 10.09 -9.87 -5.70
N GLY A 136 10.71 -8.80 -5.20
CA GLY A 136 11.31 -8.78 -3.86
C GLY A 136 10.25 -8.85 -2.76
N GLN A 137 9.14 -8.12 -2.95
CA GLN A 137 7.98 -8.14 -2.06
C GLN A 137 6.85 -8.95 -2.69
N LEU A 138 6.83 -10.26 -2.41
CA LEU A 138 5.75 -11.20 -2.81
C LEU A 138 4.34 -10.77 -2.34
N GLN A 139 4.26 -9.81 -1.42
CA GLN A 139 3.03 -9.21 -0.91
C GLN A 139 2.38 -8.23 -1.90
N MET A 140 3.21 -7.60 -2.76
CA MET A 140 2.76 -6.64 -3.79
C MET A 140 2.13 -7.32 -5.00
N THR A 141 2.56 -8.55 -5.28
CA THR A 141 1.99 -9.38 -6.35
C THR A 141 0.63 -9.99 -5.97
N GLY A 142 0.07 -9.71 -4.79
CA GLY A 142 -1.24 -10.23 -4.39
C GLY A 142 -1.34 -11.76 -4.50
N GLY A 143 -2.48 -12.25 -4.98
CA GLY A 143 -2.76 -13.68 -5.18
C GLY A 143 -1.93 -14.38 -6.28
N LEU A 144 -0.98 -13.71 -6.94
CA LEU A 144 -0.20 -14.23 -8.08
C LEU A 144 0.77 -15.39 -7.77
N ASN A 145 0.87 -15.83 -6.51
CA ASN A 145 1.90 -16.78 -6.04
C ASN A 145 1.61 -18.27 -6.31
N ASP A 146 0.49 -18.61 -6.95
CA ASP A 146 0.18 -20.00 -7.32
C ASP A 146 0.48 -20.28 -8.80
N ALA A 147 1.19 -21.39 -9.06
CA ALA A 147 1.77 -21.70 -10.35
C ALA A 147 0.74 -22.06 -11.43
N GLU A 148 -0.48 -22.49 -11.06
CA GLU A 148 -1.50 -22.92 -12.05
C GLU A 148 -2.08 -21.74 -12.87
N GLU A 149 -2.10 -20.50 -12.34
CA GLU A 149 -2.83 -19.38 -12.94
C GLU A 149 -2.06 -18.04 -12.92
N LYS A 150 -0.75 -18.11 -12.62
CA LYS A 150 0.15 -16.94 -12.53
C LYS A 150 0.20 -16.16 -13.84
N ASP A 151 0.29 -16.84 -14.97
CA ASP A 151 0.45 -16.20 -16.28
C ASP A 151 -0.80 -15.41 -16.68
N VAL A 152 -2.00 -15.94 -16.40
CA VAL A 152 -3.27 -15.23 -16.66
C VAL A 152 -3.38 -14.00 -15.78
N SER A 153 -3.08 -14.15 -14.50
CA SER A 153 -3.25 -13.06 -13.53
C SER A 153 -2.19 -11.95 -13.73
N LEU A 154 -0.94 -12.29 -14.06
CA LEU A 154 0.10 -11.31 -14.44
C LEU A 154 -0.26 -10.63 -15.76
N THR A 155 -0.70 -11.38 -16.77
CA THR A 155 -1.11 -10.82 -18.06
C THR A 155 -2.30 -9.88 -17.90
N ALA A 156 -3.28 -10.22 -17.06
CA ALA A 156 -4.40 -9.34 -16.72
C ALA A 156 -3.94 -8.07 -16.01
N PHE A 157 -3.02 -8.18 -15.03
CA PHE A 157 -2.45 -7.03 -14.35
C PHE A 157 -1.73 -6.06 -15.30
N VAL A 158 -0.89 -6.59 -16.20
CA VAL A 158 -0.19 -5.78 -17.20
C VAL A 158 -1.18 -5.17 -18.20
N LEU A 159 -2.18 -5.93 -18.66
CA LEU A 159 -3.23 -5.44 -19.55
C LEU A 159 -3.98 -4.24 -18.94
N ILE A 160 -4.35 -4.31 -17.66
CA ILE A 160 -4.98 -3.19 -16.94
C ILE A 160 -4.06 -1.96 -16.97
N ALA A 161 -2.77 -2.13 -16.67
CA ALA A 161 -1.81 -1.03 -16.71
C ALA A 161 -1.67 -0.41 -18.11
N LEU A 162 -1.66 -1.24 -19.16
CA LEU A 162 -1.58 -0.78 -20.56
C LEU A 162 -2.84 -0.03 -20.98
N GLN A 163 -4.01 -0.45 -20.52
CA GLN A 163 -5.29 0.22 -20.77
C GLN A 163 -5.36 1.59 -20.09
N GLU A 164 -4.89 1.71 -18.85
CA GLU A 164 -4.80 3.02 -18.16
C GLU A 164 -3.83 3.99 -18.86
N ALA A 165 -2.77 3.47 -19.49
CA ALA A 165 -1.79 4.25 -20.24
C ALA A 165 -2.17 4.49 -21.71
N LYS A 166 -3.30 3.94 -22.17
CA LYS A 166 -3.65 3.89 -23.60
C LYS A 166 -3.72 5.28 -24.21
N ASP A 167 -4.52 6.16 -23.63
CA ASP A 167 -4.77 7.51 -24.17
C ASP A 167 -3.51 8.38 -24.18
N ILE A 168 -2.55 8.08 -23.28
CA ILE A 168 -1.27 8.80 -23.18
C ILE A 168 -0.30 8.34 -24.27
N CYS A 169 -0.27 7.04 -24.58
CA CYS A 169 0.76 6.42 -25.41
C CYS A 169 0.30 5.98 -26.81
N GLU A 170 -1.00 6.10 -27.14
CA GLU A 170 -1.56 5.67 -28.43
C GLU A 170 -0.86 6.34 -29.62
N GLY A 171 -0.52 7.63 -29.52
CA GLY A 171 0.21 8.36 -30.56
C GLY A 171 1.71 8.04 -30.65
N GLN A 172 2.30 7.43 -29.62
CA GLN A 172 3.74 7.13 -29.57
C GLN A 172 4.05 5.65 -29.88
N ILE A 173 3.10 4.74 -29.64
CA ILE A 173 3.32 3.30 -29.70
C ILE A 173 2.24 2.64 -30.57
N ASN A 174 2.51 2.52 -31.87
CA ASN A 174 1.58 1.90 -32.83
C ASN A 174 1.22 0.45 -32.50
N SER A 175 2.09 -0.28 -31.78
CA SER A 175 1.85 -1.67 -31.39
C SER A 175 0.99 -1.83 -30.13
N LEU A 176 0.62 -0.74 -29.44
CA LEU A 176 -0.08 -0.79 -28.15
C LEU A 176 -1.44 -1.47 -28.26
N GLY A 177 -2.29 -1.03 -29.20
CA GLY A 177 -3.61 -1.65 -29.43
C GLY A 177 -3.50 -3.13 -29.80
N GLY A 178 -2.52 -3.50 -30.63
CA GLY A 178 -2.27 -4.90 -30.99
C GLY A 178 -1.80 -5.75 -29.80
N SER A 179 -0.96 -5.20 -28.92
CA SER A 179 -0.49 -5.85 -27.70
C SER A 179 -1.64 -6.10 -26.71
N ILE A 180 -2.48 -5.08 -26.49
CA ILE A 180 -3.67 -5.13 -25.64
C ILE A 180 -4.63 -6.22 -26.13
N ASN A 181 -4.90 -6.27 -27.43
CA ASN A 181 -5.78 -7.29 -28.01
C ASN A 181 -5.24 -8.71 -27.82
N LYS A 182 -3.95 -8.94 -28.08
CA LYS A 182 -3.31 -10.26 -27.87
C LYS A 182 -3.41 -10.73 -26.42
N ALA A 183 -3.13 -9.84 -25.46
CA ALA A 183 -3.27 -10.16 -24.04
C ALA A 183 -4.73 -10.49 -23.68
N GLY A 184 -5.69 -9.72 -24.20
CA GLY A 184 -7.11 -9.99 -24.02
C GLY A 184 -7.55 -11.33 -24.61
N ASP A 185 -7.08 -11.68 -25.80
CA ASP A 185 -7.38 -12.96 -26.47
C ASP A 185 -6.80 -14.15 -25.68
N PHE A 186 -5.57 -14.01 -25.18
CA PHE A 186 -4.95 -15.01 -24.30
C PHE A 186 -5.78 -15.24 -23.04
N ILE A 187 -6.16 -14.17 -22.33
CA ILE A 187 -6.96 -14.26 -21.10
C ILE A 187 -8.31 -14.90 -21.40
N GLN A 188 -8.99 -14.47 -22.46
CA GLN A 188 -10.29 -15.01 -22.87
C GLN A 188 -10.22 -16.52 -23.16
N ALA A 189 -9.17 -16.98 -23.86
CA ALA A 189 -9.00 -18.40 -24.20
C ALA A 189 -8.79 -19.29 -22.96
N HIS A 190 -8.23 -18.76 -21.88
CA HIS A 190 -7.92 -19.50 -20.65
C HIS A 190 -8.92 -19.27 -19.52
N TYR A 191 -9.84 -18.30 -19.67
CA TYR A 191 -10.73 -17.83 -18.61
C TYR A 191 -11.63 -18.92 -18.01
N MET A 192 -12.18 -19.80 -18.86
CA MET A 192 -13.09 -20.88 -18.41
C MET A 192 -12.39 -21.95 -17.59
N ASN A 193 -11.06 -22.00 -17.62
CA ASN A 193 -10.26 -22.95 -16.86
C ASN A 193 -9.82 -22.39 -15.50
N LEU A 194 -10.12 -21.11 -15.21
CA LEU A 194 -9.77 -20.48 -13.94
C LEU A 194 -10.63 -21.04 -12.82
N LYS A 195 -9.97 -21.43 -11.73
CA LYS A 195 -10.57 -21.99 -10.52
C LYS A 195 -10.56 -20.99 -9.38
N ARG A 196 -9.55 -20.12 -9.31
CA ARG A 196 -9.36 -19.22 -8.17
C ARG A 196 -10.20 -17.95 -8.33
N PRO A 197 -11.04 -17.59 -7.35
CA PRO A 197 -11.81 -16.35 -7.39
C PRO A 197 -10.97 -15.10 -7.63
N TYR A 198 -9.74 -15.04 -7.12
CA TYR A 198 -8.80 -13.95 -7.40
C TYR A 198 -8.46 -13.84 -8.90
N ALA A 199 -8.06 -14.94 -9.52
CA ALA A 199 -7.70 -14.97 -10.94
C ALA A 199 -8.91 -14.63 -11.81
N VAL A 200 -10.09 -15.17 -11.48
CA VAL A 200 -11.37 -14.86 -12.15
C VAL A 200 -11.69 -13.36 -12.05
N ALA A 201 -11.51 -12.75 -10.88
CA ALA A 201 -11.83 -11.35 -10.65
C ALA A 201 -10.89 -10.38 -11.39
N ILE A 202 -9.57 -10.56 -11.29
CA ILE A 202 -8.60 -9.69 -11.97
C ILE A 202 -8.69 -9.83 -13.50
N ALA A 203 -8.80 -11.07 -14.00
CA ALA A 203 -8.99 -11.32 -15.43
C ALA A 203 -10.35 -10.81 -15.91
N GLY A 204 -11.39 -10.92 -15.08
CA GLY A 204 -12.72 -10.40 -15.38
C GLY A 204 -12.70 -8.89 -15.56
N TYR A 205 -12.05 -8.16 -14.64
CA TYR A 205 -11.87 -6.72 -14.79
C TYR A 205 -11.11 -6.35 -16.06
N ALA A 206 -10.01 -7.05 -16.37
CA ALA A 206 -9.24 -6.79 -17.58
C ALA A 206 -10.06 -7.05 -18.86
N LEU A 207 -10.87 -8.12 -18.90
CA LEU A 207 -11.79 -8.39 -20.02
C LEU A 207 -12.95 -7.38 -20.08
N ALA A 208 -13.45 -6.91 -18.95
CA ALA A 208 -14.50 -5.90 -18.88
C ALA A 208 -14.04 -4.57 -19.49
N GLN A 209 -12.79 -4.15 -19.25
CA GLN A 209 -12.19 -2.98 -19.90
C GLN A 209 -12.12 -3.11 -21.43
N LEU A 210 -12.06 -4.32 -21.96
CA LEU A 210 -12.08 -4.60 -23.40
C LEU A 210 -13.48 -4.84 -23.97
N GLY A 211 -14.53 -4.82 -23.14
CA GLY A 211 -15.88 -5.21 -23.54
C GLY A 211 -15.99 -6.69 -23.93
N LYS A 212 -15.11 -7.55 -23.40
CA LYS A 212 -15.07 -9.00 -23.70
C LYS A 212 -15.67 -9.87 -22.59
N LEU A 213 -16.01 -9.29 -21.44
CA LEU A 213 -16.62 -10.03 -20.32
C LEU A 213 -18.13 -10.20 -20.54
N GLU A 214 -18.51 -11.15 -21.40
CA GLU A 214 -19.91 -11.40 -21.77
C GLU A 214 -20.24 -12.90 -21.80
N GLY A 215 -21.54 -13.22 -21.84
CA GLY A 215 -22.05 -14.58 -22.01
C GLY A 215 -21.48 -15.58 -20.98
N PRO A 216 -20.85 -16.69 -21.42
CA PRO A 216 -20.32 -17.70 -20.50
C PRO A 216 -19.20 -17.17 -19.59
N LEU A 217 -18.41 -16.20 -20.05
CA LEU A 217 -17.33 -15.59 -19.25
C LEU A 217 -17.93 -14.80 -18.08
N LEU A 218 -18.98 -14.01 -18.35
CA LEU A 218 -19.71 -13.27 -17.32
C LEU A 218 -20.38 -14.21 -16.32
N ASN A 219 -20.96 -15.32 -16.79
CA ASN A 219 -21.55 -16.32 -15.88
C ASN A 219 -20.50 -16.93 -14.95
N THR A 220 -19.32 -17.29 -15.47
CA THR A 220 -18.20 -17.78 -14.65
C THR A 220 -17.77 -16.74 -13.63
N PHE A 221 -17.66 -15.48 -14.04
CA PHE A 221 -17.32 -14.36 -13.16
C PHE A 221 -18.32 -14.20 -12.00
N LEU A 222 -19.62 -14.16 -12.30
CA LEU A 222 -20.68 -13.99 -11.29
C LEU A 222 -20.80 -15.22 -10.37
N ASN A 223 -20.63 -16.43 -10.91
CA ASN A 223 -20.69 -17.68 -10.13
C ASN A 223 -19.50 -17.86 -9.18
N ALA A 224 -18.38 -17.20 -9.44
CA ALA A 224 -17.24 -17.20 -8.53
C ALA A 224 -17.46 -16.34 -7.26
N ALA A 225 -18.54 -15.56 -7.20
CA ALA A 225 -18.88 -14.76 -6.03
C ALA A 225 -19.48 -15.61 -4.90
N THR A 226 -18.82 -15.64 -3.75
CA THR A 226 -19.35 -16.20 -2.51
C THR A 226 -20.40 -15.26 -1.91
N ASP A 227 -21.54 -15.81 -1.49
CA ASP A 227 -22.69 -15.08 -0.92
C ASP A 227 -23.19 -13.90 -1.77
N LYS A 228 -22.83 -13.88 -3.07
CA LYS A 228 -23.10 -12.78 -4.01
C LYS A 228 -22.57 -11.41 -3.54
N ASN A 229 -21.56 -11.38 -2.68
CA ASN A 229 -21.00 -10.14 -2.15
C ASN A 229 -19.47 -10.06 -2.18
N ARG A 230 -18.76 -11.17 -2.40
CA ARG A 230 -17.29 -11.19 -2.42
C ARG A 230 -16.72 -12.29 -3.30
N TRP A 231 -15.49 -12.12 -3.78
CA TRP A 231 -14.71 -13.16 -4.46
C TRP A 231 -13.67 -13.67 -3.46
N GLU A 232 -14.00 -14.77 -2.79
CA GLU A 232 -13.26 -15.24 -1.61
C GLU A 232 -12.11 -16.20 -1.93
N GLU A 233 -10.93 -15.88 -1.43
CA GLU A 233 -9.77 -16.78 -1.41
C GLU A 233 -9.66 -17.43 -0.02
N PRO A 234 -9.86 -18.76 0.11
CA PRO A 234 -9.86 -19.43 1.40
C PRO A 234 -8.59 -19.16 2.21
N GLY A 235 -8.77 -18.72 3.47
CA GLY A 235 -7.67 -18.42 4.40
C GLY A 235 -6.84 -17.17 4.06
N GLN A 236 -7.22 -16.41 3.02
CA GLN A 236 -6.44 -15.29 2.49
C GLN A 236 -7.27 -14.01 2.43
N ARG A 237 -7.46 -13.38 3.60
CA ARG A 237 -8.30 -12.19 3.77
C ARG A 237 -7.91 -11.03 2.84
N LEU A 238 -6.61 -10.71 2.75
CA LEU A 238 -6.14 -9.59 1.91
C LEU A 238 -6.41 -9.83 0.42
N TYR A 239 -6.16 -11.04 -0.06
CA TYR A 239 -6.42 -11.40 -1.46
C TYR A 239 -7.92 -11.44 -1.76
N THR A 240 -8.75 -11.78 -0.77
CA THR A 240 -10.21 -11.68 -0.89
C THR A 240 -10.67 -10.24 -1.05
N ILE A 241 -10.09 -9.29 -0.29
CA ILE A 241 -10.38 -7.86 -0.43
C ILE A 241 -9.95 -7.36 -1.81
N GLU A 242 -8.74 -7.73 -2.26
CA GLU A 242 -8.21 -7.34 -3.56
C GLU A 242 -9.04 -7.92 -4.72
N ALA A 243 -9.34 -9.22 -4.69
CA ALA A 243 -10.19 -9.89 -5.67
C ALA A 243 -11.57 -9.24 -5.76
N THR A 244 -12.21 -9.01 -4.61
CA THR A 244 -13.52 -8.37 -4.53
C THR A 244 -13.47 -6.92 -5.04
N SER A 245 -12.35 -6.22 -4.84
CA SER A 245 -12.14 -4.87 -5.38
C SER A 245 -12.05 -4.88 -6.91
N TYR A 246 -11.31 -5.82 -7.51
CA TYR A 246 -11.31 -5.99 -8.97
C TYR A 246 -12.69 -6.34 -9.50
N ALA A 247 -13.42 -7.23 -8.81
CA ALA A 247 -14.76 -7.60 -9.20
C ALA A 247 -15.74 -6.41 -9.15
N LEU A 248 -15.65 -5.57 -8.12
CA LEU A 248 -16.42 -4.33 -8.04
C LEU A 248 -16.13 -3.40 -9.23
N LEU A 249 -14.85 -3.21 -9.57
CA LEU A 249 -14.46 -2.41 -10.74
C LEU A 249 -15.00 -3.00 -12.05
N ALA A 250 -15.01 -4.34 -12.18
CA ALA A 250 -15.59 -5.01 -13.35
C ALA A 250 -17.11 -4.78 -13.43
N LEU A 251 -17.85 -4.94 -12.33
CA LEU A 251 -19.30 -4.70 -12.28
C LEU A 251 -19.65 -3.25 -12.63
N LEU A 252 -18.84 -2.28 -12.18
CA LEU A 252 -19.00 -0.86 -12.51
C LEU A 252 -18.84 -0.61 -14.03
N LEU A 253 -17.86 -1.25 -14.68
CA LEU A 253 -17.67 -1.16 -16.12
C LEU A 253 -18.83 -1.81 -16.90
N LEU A 254 -19.35 -2.93 -16.40
CA LEU A 254 -20.51 -3.61 -16.96
C LEU A 254 -21.83 -2.87 -16.69
N LYS A 255 -21.82 -1.85 -15.82
CA LYS A 255 -23.00 -1.09 -15.38
C LYS A 255 -24.06 -1.95 -14.69
N ASP A 256 -23.64 -3.02 -14.02
CA ASP A 256 -24.53 -3.88 -13.23
C ASP A 256 -24.75 -3.27 -11.83
N PHE A 257 -25.58 -2.25 -11.75
CA PHE A 257 -25.86 -1.52 -10.52
C PHE A 257 -26.71 -2.30 -9.51
N ASP A 258 -27.30 -3.43 -9.90
CA ASP A 258 -28.09 -4.28 -9.01
C ASP A 258 -27.19 -5.19 -8.16
N SER A 259 -26.09 -5.69 -8.74
CA SER A 259 -25.12 -6.55 -8.05
C SER A 259 -24.10 -5.78 -7.19
N ILE A 260 -23.94 -4.46 -7.41
CA ILE A 260 -22.93 -3.63 -6.74
C ILE A 260 -23.16 -3.40 -5.23
N PRO A 261 -24.38 -3.07 -4.74
CA PRO A 261 -24.57 -2.66 -3.35
C PRO A 261 -24.13 -3.68 -2.29
N PRO A 262 -24.40 -5.00 -2.43
CA PRO A 262 -23.90 -6.01 -1.50
C PRO A 262 -22.37 -6.06 -1.44
N VAL A 263 -21.70 -5.91 -2.59
CA VAL A 263 -20.24 -5.94 -2.72
C VAL A 263 -19.60 -4.74 -2.02
N VAL A 264 -20.13 -3.54 -2.25
CA VAL A 264 -19.66 -2.31 -1.59
C VAL A 264 -19.88 -2.39 -0.08
N ARG A 265 -21.03 -2.89 0.37
CA ARG A 265 -21.30 -3.07 1.80
C ARG A 265 -20.27 -4.00 2.44
N TRP A 266 -20.01 -5.15 1.83
CA TRP A 266 -19.03 -6.09 2.34
C TRP A 266 -17.62 -5.48 2.40
N LEU A 267 -17.18 -4.79 1.35
CA LEU A 267 -15.87 -4.10 1.35
C LEU A 267 -15.78 -3.03 2.45
N ASN A 268 -16.86 -2.30 2.71
CA ASN A 268 -16.91 -1.31 3.78
C ASN A 268 -16.84 -1.96 5.17
N GLU A 269 -17.43 -3.13 5.36
CA GLU A 269 -17.32 -3.92 6.60
C GLU A 269 -15.91 -4.49 6.80
N GLN A 270 -15.14 -4.68 5.72
CA GLN A 270 -13.76 -5.14 5.82
C GLN A 270 -12.76 -4.08 6.29
N ARG A 271 -13.19 -2.82 6.47
CA ARG A 271 -12.37 -1.71 6.99
C ARG A 271 -11.97 -1.99 8.44
N TYR A 272 -10.92 -2.77 8.62
CA TYR A 272 -10.31 -3.02 9.92
C TYR A 272 -9.27 -1.94 10.21
N TYR A 273 -9.73 -0.83 10.80
CA TYR A 273 -8.85 -0.02 11.64
C TYR A 273 -8.68 -0.79 12.94
N GLY A 274 -7.66 -1.65 13.00
CA GLY A 274 -7.26 -2.23 14.27
C GLY A 274 -6.66 -1.12 15.12
N ASP A 275 -7.47 -0.49 15.97
CA ASP A 275 -7.00 0.33 17.09
C ASP A 275 -6.22 -0.60 18.02
N HIS A 276 -4.93 -0.76 17.76
CA HIS A 276 -4.05 -1.45 18.68
C HIS A 276 -3.43 -0.39 19.57
N VAL A 277 -3.70 -0.43 20.87
CA VAL A 277 -3.05 0.48 21.81
C VAL A 277 -1.73 -0.16 22.22
N LEU A 278 -0.61 0.49 21.90
CA LEU A 278 0.66 0.14 22.53
C LEU A 278 0.72 0.79 23.90
N LYS A 279 0.87 -0.05 24.92
CA LYS A 279 1.25 0.38 26.26
C LYS A 279 2.71 0.00 26.49
N SER A 280 3.54 0.99 26.76
CA SER A 280 4.90 0.81 27.25
C SER A 280 4.90 1.15 28.74
N GLN A 281 5.26 0.18 29.58
CA GLN A 281 5.54 0.43 31.00
C GLN A 281 7.05 0.59 31.16
N VAL A 282 7.46 1.72 31.71
CA VAL A 282 8.85 1.95 32.11
C VAL A 282 8.92 1.69 33.60
N GLN A 283 9.50 0.55 33.99
CA GLN A 283 9.69 0.25 35.40
C GLN A 283 10.84 1.11 35.96
N GLY A 284 10.60 1.68 37.14
CA GLY A 284 11.42 2.72 37.77
C GLY A 284 12.92 2.42 37.78
N TYR A 285 13.71 3.49 37.66
CA TYR A 285 15.16 3.43 37.75
C TYR A 285 15.56 2.89 39.15
N LEU A 286 16.36 1.82 39.23
CA LEU A 286 16.81 1.22 40.51
C LEU A 286 17.87 2.08 41.25
N GLY A 287 17.86 3.40 41.06
CA GLY A 287 18.73 4.34 41.76
C GLY A 287 18.01 5.00 42.94
N ASP A 288 18.77 5.58 43.87
CA ASP A 288 18.24 6.31 45.03
C ASP A 288 17.67 7.71 44.67
N HIS A 289 17.61 8.06 43.38
CA HIS A 289 17.16 9.34 42.82
C HIS A 289 16.50 9.14 41.45
N ASP A 290 15.61 10.05 41.06
CA ASP A 290 15.00 10.08 39.72
C ASP A 290 16.06 10.14 38.62
N ALA A 291 15.81 9.41 37.52
CA ALA A 291 16.71 9.42 36.39
C ALA A 291 16.55 10.75 35.63
N THR A 292 17.68 11.36 35.27
CA THR A 292 17.70 12.52 34.36
C THR A 292 17.27 12.12 32.94
N MET A 293 17.21 13.11 32.04
CA MET A 293 16.76 12.98 30.65
C MET A 293 17.09 11.62 30.02
N SER A 294 16.04 10.92 29.64
CA SER A 294 16.08 9.53 29.19
C SER A 294 15.42 9.38 27.83
N ILE A 295 15.91 8.41 27.05
CA ILE A 295 15.40 8.11 25.72
C ILE A 295 14.70 6.75 25.75
N LEU A 296 13.50 6.72 25.17
CA LEU A 296 12.73 5.54 24.87
C LEU A 296 12.80 5.27 23.35
N ASP A 297 13.60 4.28 22.95
CA ASP A 297 13.75 3.81 21.57
C ASP A 297 12.81 2.62 21.34
N ILE A 298 11.71 2.87 20.65
CA ILE A 298 10.67 1.89 20.34
C ILE A 298 10.78 1.49 18.87
N SER A 299 11.25 0.27 18.63
CA SER A 299 11.14 -0.35 17.32
C SER A 299 9.74 -0.90 17.11
N MET A 300 9.05 -0.41 16.08
CA MET A 300 7.70 -0.84 15.73
C MET A 300 7.69 -2.28 15.21
N MET A 301 6.54 -2.94 15.41
CA MET A 301 6.24 -4.19 14.71
C MET A 301 6.16 -3.92 13.19
N THR A 302 6.56 -4.91 12.40
CA THR A 302 6.49 -4.79 10.94
C THR A 302 5.05 -4.53 10.51
N GLY A 303 4.84 -3.47 9.72
CA GLY A 303 3.51 -3.08 9.24
C GLY A 303 2.73 -2.15 10.17
N PHE A 304 3.29 -1.72 11.30
CA PHE A 304 2.67 -0.78 12.23
C PHE A 304 3.35 0.59 12.21
N ALA A 305 2.58 1.66 12.43
CA ALA A 305 3.12 2.99 12.74
C ALA A 305 2.28 3.68 13.82
N PRO A 306 2.91 4.54 14.65
CA PRO A 306 2.23 5.19 15.76
C PRO A 306 1.27 6.30 15.32
N ASP A 307 0.21 6.48 16.11
CA ASP A 307 -0.73 7.59 15.96
C ASP A 307 -0.05 8.91 16.37
N THR A 308 0.18 9.77 15.37
CA THR A 308 0.83 11.05 15.60
C THR A 308 -0.01 12.04 16.41
N ALA A 309 -1.34 11.87 16.48
CA ALA A 309 -2.20 12.73 17.27
C ALA A 309 -2.02 12.46 18.78
N ASP A 310 -2.00 11.18 19.17
CA ASP A 310 -1.73 10.76 20.56
C ASP A 310 -0.35 11.25 21.01
N LEU A 311 0.68 11.08 20.17
CA LEU A 311 2.04 11.53 20.49
C LEU A 311 2.14 13.05 20.64
N LYS A 312 1.42 13.82 19.82
CA LYS A 312 1.35 15.29 19.95
C LYS A 312 0.64 15.70 21.23
N GLN A 313 -0.43 15.00 21.62
CA GLN A 313 -1.13 15.24 22.88
C GLN A 313 -0.21 14.99 24.08
N LEU A 314 0.57 13.89 24.05
CA LEU A 314 1.55 13.58 25.10
C LEU A 314 2.66 14.64 25.20
N ALA A 315 3.03 15.26 24.08
CA ALA A 315 4.10 16.27 24.01
C ALA A 315 3.66 17.71 24.33
N SER A 316 2.35 18.02 24.24
CA SER A 316 1.83 19.40 24.33
C SER A 316 0.66 19.57 25.30
N GLY A 317 0.26 18.52 26.01
CA GLY A 317 -0.78 18.57 27.04
C GLY A 317 -0.36 19.40 28.26
N THR A 318 -1.33 19.72 29.12
CA THR A 318 -1.09 20.43 30.39
C THR A 318 -0.24 19.64 31.38
N ASP A 319 -0.26 18.31 31.26
CA ASP A 319 0.63 17.37 31.93
C ASP A 319 1.57 16.79 30.85
N THR A 320 2.65 17.49 30.54
CA THR A 320 3.63 17.04 29.53
C THR A 320 4.34 15.79 30.02
N TYR A 321 4.00 14.63 29.43
CA TYR A 321 4.62 13.34 29.74
C TYR A 321 5.85 13.03 28.89
N ILE A 322 5.96 13.68 27.72
CA ILE A 322 7.12 13.53 26.83
C ILE A 322 7.61 14.90 26.38
N SER A 323 8.92 15.12 26.33
CA SER A 323 9.51 16.40 25.92
C SER A 323 9.50 16.54 24.40
N LYS A 324 9.73 15.43 23.69
CA LYS A 324 9.79 15.38 22.23
C LYS A 324 9.61 13.94 21.75
N PHE A 325 9.19 13.77 20.50
CA PHE A 325 9.29 12.50 19.79
C PHE A 325 9.87 12.68 18.38
N GLU A 326 10.53 11.64 17.88
CA GLU A 326 11.09 11.56 16.53
C GLU A 326 10.75 10.21 15.91
N LEU A 327 10.42 10.21 14.62
CA LEU A 327 10.19 9.00 13.84
C LEU A 327 11.40 8.77 12.93
N GLU A 328 12.24 7.81 13.28
CA GLU A 328 13.37 7.38 12.47
C GLU A 328 12.98 6.23 11.55
N ASN A 329 13.08 6.47 10.24
CA ASN A 329 13.11 5.40 9.26
C ASN A 329 14.55 4.97 9.05
N LYS A 330 15.03 3.98 9.84
CA LYS A 330 16.36 3.40 9.63
C LYS A 330 16.34 2.57 8.34
N PRO A 331 17.01 3.01 7.25
CA PRO A 331 16.94 2.34 5.94
C PRO A 331 17.48 0.90 5.98
N SER A 332 18.30 0.60 6.99
CA SER A 332 19.02 -0.67 7.14
C SER A 332 18.24 -1.74 7.92
N SER A 333 17.17 -1.41 8.64
CA SER A 333 16.51 -2.33 9.59
C SER A 333 15.09 -2.78 9.20
N ASN A 334 14.47 -2.22 8.15
CA ASN A 334 13.06 -2.46 7.79
C ASN A 334 12.05 -2.27 8.95
N LYS A 335 12.47 -1.63 10.05
CA LYS A 335 11.64 -1.35 11.23
C LYS A 335 11.56 0.16 11.41
N ASN A 336 10.35 0.69 11.47
CA ASN A 336 10.12 2.08 11.86
C ASN A 336 10.48 2.20 13.34
N THR A 337 11.32 3.16 13.69
CA THR A 337 11.69 3.43 15.07
C THR A 337 11.04 4.73 15.52
N LEU A 338 10.36 4.69 16.65
CA LEU A 338 9.86 5.85 17.37
C LEU A 338 10.82 6.12 18.53
N ILE A 339 11.42 7.30 18.56
CA ILE A 339 12.26 7.78 19.65
C ILE A 339 11.43 8.78 20.44
N ILE A 340 11.29 8.55 21.75
CA ILE A 340 10.63 9.47 22.68
C ILE A 340 11.68 9.97 23.68
N TYR A 341 11.66 11.27 23.94
CA TYR A 341 12.49 11.94 24.94
C TYR A 341 11.65 12.21 26.18
N LEU A 342 12.17 11.80 27.34
CA LEU A 342 11.58 12.01 28.66
C LEU A 342 12.50 12.95 29.44
N ASP A 343 11.91 13.93 30.15
CA ASP A 343 12.67 14.90 30.95
C ASP A 343 13.31 14.23 32.18
N ASP A 344 12.56 13.36 32.83
CA ASP A 344 13.00 12.46 33.90
C ASP A 344 12.22 11.14 33.86
N ILE A 345 12.68 10.15 34.64
CA ILE A 345 11.93 8.92 34.94
C ILE A 345 11.94 8.75 36.45
N SER A 346 10.76 8.58 37.04
CA SER A 346 10.64 8.44 38.49
C SER A 346 11.30 7.15 38.99
N HIS A 347 12.02 7.24 40.12
CA HIS A 347 12.54 6.07 40.83
C HIS A 347 11.51 5.45 41.79
N ASP A 348 10.49 6.21 42.19
CA ASP A 348 9.47 5.81 43.17
C ASP A 348 8.17 5.30 42.52
N GLN A 349 7.83 5.76 41.31
CA GLN A 349 6.60 5.42 40.60
C GLN A 349 6.87 4.88 39.18
N GLU A 350 6.00 4.01 38.69
CA GLU A 350 6.08 3.52 37.31
C GLU A 350 5.51 4.54 36.33
N ASP A 351 6.35 4.97 35.39
CA ASP A 351 5.92 5.84 34.29
C ASP A 351 5.35 5.01 33.14
N CYS A 352 4.06 5.24 32.85
CA CYS A 352 3.33 4.52 31.81
C CYS A 352 3.02 5.45 30.63
N ILE A 353 3.43 5.04 29.43
CA ILE A 353 3.14 5.76 28.19
C ILE A 353 2.28 4.87 27.30
N SER A 354 1.15 5.40 26.85
CA SER A 354 0.23 4.71 25.96
C SER A 354 -0.12 5.56 24.75
N PHE A 355 -0.06 4.97 23.57
CA PHE A 355 -0.48 5.58 22.32
C PHE A 355 -1.02 4.51 21.37
N LYS A 356 -1.95 4.90 20.49
CA LYS A 356 -2.44 4.03 19.43
C LYS A 356 -1.37 3.77 18.39
N VAL A 357 -1.38 2.56 17.82
CA VAL A 357 -0.65 2.22 16.61
C VAL A 357 -1.61 1.70 15.56
N HIS A 358 -1.37 2.16 14.35
CA HIS A 358 -2.14 1.81 13.17
C HIS A 358 -1.39 0.72 12.41
N GLN A 359 -2.11 -0.36 12.08
CA GLN A 359 -1.58 -1.39 11.22
C GLN A 359 -1.85 -1.02 9.76
N PHE A 360 -0.78 -0.73 9.01
CA PHE A 360 -0.85 -0.37 7.60
C PHE A 360 -0.82 -1.58 6.68
N PHE A 361 -0.18 -2.68 7.10
CA PHE A 361 -0.09 -3.92 6.33
C PHE A 361 -0.24 -5.14 7.24
N ASN A 362 -0.99 -6.14 6.78
CA ASN A 362 -1.12 -7.42 7.50
C ASN A 362 0.09 -8.31 7.19
N VAL A 363 0.92 -8.57 8.20
CA VAL A 363 2.16 -9.35 8.07
C VAL A 363 1.92 -10.75 8.63
N GLY A 364 2.14 -11.79 7.81
CA GLY A 364 1.86 -13.18 8.18
C GLY A 364 2.68 -13.71 9.37
N LEU A 365 3.85 -13.13 9.63
CA LEU A 365 4.65 -13.34 10.84
C LEU A 365 5.05 -11.96 11.39
N ILE A 366 4.26 -11.45 12.34
CA ILE A 366 4.57 -10.18 12.99
C ILE A 366 5.86 -10.36 13.80
N GLN A 367 6.93 -9.68 13.38
CA GLN A 367 8.12 -9.61 14.22
C GLN A 367 7.82 -8.69 15.41
N PRO A 368 8.13 -9.10 16.65
CA PRO A 368 7.89 -8.28 17.81
C PRO A 368 8.70 -6.97 17.69
N GLY A 369 8.02 -5.89 18.05
CA GLY A 369 8.69 -4.63 18.37
C GLY A 369 9.51 -4.79 19.64
N ALA A 370 10.52 -3.95 19.80
CA ALA A 370 11.35 -3.91 21.01
C ALA A 370 11.41 -2.48 21.53
N VAL A 371 11.27 -2.33 22.84
CA VAL A 371 11.40 -1.07 23.56
C VAL A 371 12.72 -1.08 24.31
N LYS A 372 13.57 -0.08 24.08
CA LYS A 372 14.79 0.16 24.83
C LYS A 372 14.69 1.48 25.56
N VAL A 373 15.14 1.51 26.81
CA VAL A 373 15.24 2.73 27.62
C VAL A 373 16.71 2.92 27.97
N TYR A 374 17.23 4.13 27.79
CA TYR A 374 18.59 4.48 28.19
C TYR A 374 18.73 5.97 28.52
N SER A 375 19.67 6.30 29.40
CA SER A 375 19.96 7.70 29.74
C SER A 375 20.64 8.43 28.58
N TYR A 376 20.24 9.67 28.32
CA TYR A 376 20.80 10.49 27.24
C TYR A 376 22.31 10.73 27.40
N TYR A 377 22.80 10.87 28.63
CA TYR A 377 24.19 11.25 28.92
C TYR A 377 25.16 10.07 29.05
N ASN A 378 24.66 8.84 29.16
CA ASN A 378 25.46 7.62 29.35
C ASN A 378 25.10 6.54 28.32
N LEU A 379 25.52 6.73 27.06
CA LEU A 379 25.31 5.77 25.96
C LEU A 379 26.19 4.50 26.04
N GLY A 380 27.11 4.44 27.01
CA GLY A 380 28.13 3.38 27.15
C GLY A 380 27.77 2.24 28.12
N GLU A 381 26.70 2.38 28.90
CA GLU A 381 26.21 1.30 29.77
C GLU A 381 25.16 0.48 29.02
N GLN A 382 25.52 -0.75 28.62
CA GLN A 382 24.50 -1.80 28.47
C GLN A 382 23.75 -1.92 29.80
N PRO A 383 22.43 -2.21 29.81
CA PRO A 383 21.57 -2.03 30.98
C PRO A 383 22.19 -2.67 32.23
N THR A 384 22.83 -1.84 33.04
CA THR A 384 23.36 -2.16 34.35
C THR A 384 22.15 -2.22 35.27
N SER A 385 21.58 -3.42 35.35
CA SER A 385 20.62 -3.85 36.38
C SER A 385 19.64 -2.76 36.84
N GLY A 386 18.59 -2.47 36.07
CA GLY A 386 17.49 -1.64 36.58
C GLY A 386 16.31 -1.41 35.65
N LEU A 387 16.54 -1.13 34.38
CA LEU A 387 15.43 -0.85 33.46
C LEU A 387 14.93 -2.14 32.82
N ARG A 388 13.77 -2.63 33.29
CA ARG A 388 12.98 -3.66 32.59
C ARG A 388 11.86 -2.98 31.82
N SER A 389 11.88 -3.11 30.49
CA SER A 389 10.73 -2.82 29.64
C SER A 389 9.91 -4.10 29.48
N GLU A 390 8.62 -4.06 29.78
CA GLU A 390 7.72 -5.08 29.24
C GLU A 390 7.51 -4.80 27.75
N GLY A 391 7.71 -5.82 26.91
CA GLY A 391 7.51 -5.70 25.47
C GLY A 391 6.10 -5.23 25.13
N PRO A 392 5.90 -4.63 23.94
CA PRO A 392 4.60 -4.11 23.54
C PRO A 392 3.51 -5.18 23.66
N LYS A 393 2.58 -5.00 24.61
CA LYS A 393 1.35 -5.80 24.69
C LYS A 393 0.34 -5.16 23.75
N VAL A 394 0.07 -5.87 22.65
CA VAL A 394 -1.06 -5.58 21.78
C VAL A 394 -2.31 -6.11 22.48
N LEU A 395 -3.16 -5.22 22.98
CA LEU A 395 -4.46 -5.57 23.57
C LEU A 395 -5.54 -5.62 22.49
#